data_AF-G5S503-F1
#
_entry.id   AF-G5S503-F1
#
_cell.length_a   1.000
_cell.length_b   1.000
_cell.length_c   1.000
_cell.angle_alpha   90.00
_cell.angle_beta   90.00
_cell.angle_gamma   90.00
#
_symmetry.space_group_name_H-M   'P 1'
#
loop_
_entity.id
_entity.type
_entity.pdbx_description
1 polymer ?
#
loop_
_entity_poly.entity_id
_entity_poly.type
_entity_poly.pdbx_seq_one_letter_code
_entity_poly.pdbx_strand_id
1 'polypeptide(L)'
;MVEALLLGLVAFIAQSEYALGTSLISRPIVTGLLTGLVLGDMETGIVMGATLELAFIGSFSVGASLPPDVVTGGILGVAFAINSGA
;
A
#
# COMPACT_ATOMS: atom_id res chain seq x y z
N MET A 1 -1.56 17.04 8.10
CA MET A 1 -2.20 17.55 6.86
C MET A 1 -1.30 17.34 5.64
N VAL A 2 -0.01 17.70 5.72
CA VAL A 2 0.97 17.43 4.65
C VAL A 2 1.13 15.92 4.41
N GLU A 3 1.27 15.11 5.46
CA GLU A 3 1.37 13.65 5.33
C GLU A 3 0.15 13.03 4.63
N ALA A 4 -1.06 13.46 5.01
CA ALA A 4 -2.30 12.98 4.37
C ALA A 4 -2.35 13.31 2.87
N LEU A 5 -1.84 14.48 2.45
CA LEU A 5 -1.72 14.84 1.04
C LEU A 5 -0.70 13.94 0.32
N LEU A 6 0.46 13.69 0.95
CA LEU A 6 1.51 12.83 0.40
C LEU A 6 1.04 11.37 0.29
N LEU A 7 0.36 10.84 1.30
CA LEU A 7 -0.25 9.51 1.25
C LEU A 7 -1.33 9.43 0.17
N GLY A 8 -2.12 10.49 -0.02
CA GLY A 8 -3.08 10.59 -1.13
C GLY A 8 -2.41 10.55 -2.51
N LEU A 9 -1.25 11.20 -2.67
CA LEU A 9 -0.45 11.11 -3.90
C LEU A 9 0.14 9.71 -4.11
N VAL A 10 0.61 9.06 -3.05
CA VAL A 10 1.07 7.66 -3.11
C VAL A 10 -0.07 6.74 -3.56
N ALA A 11 -1.27 6.91 -3.00
CA ALA A 11 -2.46 6.15 -3.40
C ALA A 11 -2.83 6.38 -4.86
N PHE A 12 -2.79 7.63 -5.33
CA PHE A 12 -3.05 7.96 -6.73
C PHE A 12 -2.07 7.27 -7.68
N ILE A 13 -0.77 7.29 -7.36
CA ILE A 13 0.27 6.64 -8.17
C ILE A 13 0.07 5.12 -8.17
N ALA A 14 -0.17 4.51 -7.01
CA ALA A 14 -0.38 3.06 -6.91
C ALA A 14 -1.64 2.61 -7.67
N GLN A 15 -2.72 3.40 -7.64
CA GLN A 15 -3.93 3.08 -8.40
C GLN A 15 -3.75 3.26 -9.92
N SER A 16 -2.81 4.11 -10.33
CA SER A 16 -2.46 4.34 -11.74
C SER A 16 -1.67 3.18 -12.38
N GLU A 17 -1.44 2.08 -11.66
CA GLU A 17 -0.71 0.92 -12.18
C GLU A 17 -1.24 0.41 -13.53
N TYR A 18 -2.56 0.43 -13.73
CA TYR A 18 -3.17 0.02 -15.01
C TYR A 18 -2.71 0.88 -16.19
N ALA A 19 -2.39 2.16 -15.97
CA ALA A 19 -1.83 3.05 -16.98
C ALA A 19 -0.32 2.85 -17.18
N LEU A 20 0.39 2.34 -16.16
CA LEU A 20 1.84 2.13 -16.16
C LEU A 20 2.27 0.75 -16.69
N GLY A 21 1.33 -0.05 -17.19
CA GLY A 21 1.64 -1.35 -17.78
C GLY A 21 1.87 -2.45 -16.74
N THR A 22 1.05 -2.50 -15.68
CA THR A 22 1.09 -3.57 -14.65
C THR A 22 2.44 -3.68 -13.95
N SER A 23 2.93 -2.55 -13.43
CA SER A 23 4.22 -2.47 -12.74
C SER A 23 4.22 -3.04 -11.31
N LEU A 24 3.12 -3.63 -10.85
CA LEU A 24 2.96 -4.20 -9.49
C LEU A 24 3.15 -3.17 -8.36
N ILE A 25 2.97 -1.88 -8.65
CA ILE A 25 3.14 -0.78 -7.68
C ILE A 25 1.96 -0.76 -6.68
N SER A 26 0.81 -1.31 -7.04
CA SER A 26 -0.34 -1.45 -6.12
C SER A 26 -0.11 -2.49 -5.01
N ARG A 27 0.98 -3.27 -5.09
CA ARG A 27 1.27 -4.34 -4.11
C ARG A 27 1.58 -3.73 -2.72
N PRO A 28 1.00 -4.29 -1.65
CA PRO A 28 1.21 -3.83 -0.28
C PRO A 28 2.66 -3.63 0.14
N ILE A 29 3.61 -4.43 -0.38
CA ILE A 29 5.03 -4.25 -0.08
C ILE A 29 5.60 -2.92 -0.60
N VAL A 30 5.16 -2.48 -1.79
CA VAL A 30 5.60 -1.23 -2.42
C VAL A 30 4.88 -0.06 -1.77
N THR A 31 3.56 -0.17 -1.60
CA THR A 31 2.78 0.89 -0.95
C THR A 31 3.15 1.06 0.52
N GLY A 32 3.49 -0.02 1.23
CA GLY A 32 3.95 0.01 2.61
C GLY A 32 5.31 0.69 2.77
N LEU A 33 6.25 0.42 1.86
CA LEU A 33 7.53 1.14 1.79
C LEU A 33 7.31 2.65 1.56
N LEU A 34 6.48 3.02 0.59
CA LEU A 34 6.18 4.43 0.28
C LEU A 34 5.48 5.12 1.45
N THR A 35 4.58 4.42 2.14
CA THR A 35 3.88 4.94 3.33
C THR A 35 4.85 5.14 4.49
N GLY A 36 5.74 4.18 4.75
CA GLY A 36 6.80 4.30 5.76
C GLY A 36 7.77 5.44 5.47
N LEU A 37 8.11 5.66 4.19
CA LEU A 37 8.94 6.79 3.77
C LEU A 37 8.25 8.13 4.01
N VAL A 38 6.94 8.23 3.75
CA VAL A 38 6.17 9.46 4.03
C VAL A 38 6.06 9.74 5.53
N LEU A 39 5.96 8.70 6.36
CA LEU A 39 5.79 8.82 7.81
C LEU A 39 7.12 8.82 8.59
N GLY A 40 8.25 8.63 7.92
CA GLY A 40 9.59 8.66 8.53
C GLY A 40 10.01 7.35 9.21
N ASP A 41 9.22 6.28 9.10
CA ASP A 41 9.54 4.94 9.63
C ASP A 41 9.47 3.90 8.51
N MET A 42 10.62 3.69 7.86
CA MET A 42 10.74 2.72 6.79
C MET A 42 10.77 1.27 7.29
N GLU A 43 11.27 1.01 8.49
CA GLU A 43 11.42 -0.35 9.00
C GLU A 43 10.03 -0.94 9.27
N THR A 44 9.23 -0.23 10.05
CA THR A 44 7.83 -0.59 10.30
C THR A 44 7.03 -0.60 9.01
N GLY A 45 7.29 0.35 8.09
CA GLY A 45 6.64 0.40 6.78
C GLY A 45 6.87 -0.86 5.92
N ILE A 46 8.11 -1.35 5.86
CA ILE A 46 8.46 -2.56 5.10
C ILE A 46 7.91 -3.80 5.79
N VAL A 47 8.05 -3.91 7.12
CA VAL A 47 7.56 -5.08 7.88
C VAL A 47 6.04 -5.21 7.77
N MET A 48 5.31 -4.11 7.94
CA MET A 48 3.86 -4.10 7.79
C MET A 48 3.43 -4.29 6.33
N GLY A 49 4.14 -3.68 5.38
CA GLY A 49 3.92 -3.88 3.95
C GLY A 49 4.08 -5.34 3.53
N ALA A 50 5.14 -6.01 3.98
CA ALA A 50 5.37 -7.44 3.74
C ALA A 50 4.31 -8.32 4.41
N THR A 51 3.86 -7.95 5.61
CA THR A 51 2.78 -8.66 6.31
C THR A 51 1.47 -8.58 5.54
N LEU A 52 1.11 -7.39 5.04
CA LEU A 52 -0.07 -7.19 4.20
C LEU A 52 0.08 -7.86 2.83
N GLU A 53 1.29 -7.89 2.27
CA GLU A 53 1.59 -8.62 1.03
C GLU A 53 1.28 -10.11 1.17
N LEU A 54 1.68 -10.72 2.30
CA LEU A 54 1.36 -12.11 2.63
C LEU A 54 -0.15 -12.32 2.82
N ALA A 55 -0.83 -11.38 3.49
CA ALA A 55 -2.28 -11.43 3.69
C ALA A 55 -3.06 -11.36 2.37
N PHE A 56 -2.54 -10.61 1.39
CA PHE A 56 -3.16 -10.40 0.08
C PHE A 56 -2.47 -11.18 -1.05
N ILE A 57 -1.65 -12.19 -0.75
CA ILE A 57 -0.84 -12.89 -1.76
C ILE A 57 -1.68 -13.65 -2.80
N GLY A 58 -2.94 -13.97 -2.48
CA GLY A 58 -3.91 -14.58 -3.40
C GLY A 58 -4.97 -13.62 -3.94
N SER A 59 -4.87 -12.33 -3.62
CA SER A 59 -5.86 -11.32 -4.00
C SER A 59 -5.61 -10.83 -5.43
N PHE A 60 -6.14 -11.57 -6.40
CA PHE A 60 -6.08 -11.21 -7.82
C PHE A 60 -7.43 -11.42 -8.50
N SER A 61 -7.69 -10.61 -9.53
CA SER A 61 -8.95 -10.64 -10.28
C SER A 61 -8.97 -11.87 -11.18
N VAL A 62 -9.99 -12.73 -11.04
CA VAL A 62 -10.19 -13.90 -11.90
C VAL A 62 -11.57 -13.82 -12.52
N GLY A 63 -11.62 -13.58 -13.84
CA GLY A 63 -12.89 -13.35 -14.55
C GLY A 63 -13.50 -11.99 -14.16
N ALA A 64 -14.76 -11.99 -13.70
CA ALA A 64 -15.49 -10.79 -13.29
C ALA A 64 -15.46 -10.53 -11.76
N SER A 65 -14.65 -11.28 -11.00
CA SER A 65 -14.51 -11.03 -9.56
C SER A 65 -13.71 -9.75 -9.32
N LEU A 66 -14.23 -8.87 -8.46
CA LEU A 66 -13.47 -7.70 -8.01
C LEU A 66 -12.65 -8.11 -6.78
N PRO A 67 -11.30 -8.08 -6.85
CA PRO A 67 -10.48 -8.39 -5.69
C PRO A 67 -10.67 -7.34 -4.59
N PRO A 68 -10.34 -7.69 -3.33
CA PRO A 68 -10.10 -6.71 -2.28
C PRO A 68 -9.16 -5.58 -2.76
N ASP A 69 -9.46 -4.35 -2.37
CA ASP A 69 -8.59 -3.20 -2.64
C ASP A 69 -7.35 -3.24 -1.74
N VAL A 70 -6.28 -3.80 -2.31
CA VAL A 70 -4.98 -3.95 -1.66
C VAL A 70 -4.22 -2.63 -1.47
N VAL A 71 -4.52 -1.59 -2.28
CA VAL A 71 -3.83 -0.30 -2.22
C VAL A 71 -4.28 0.46 -0.98
N THR A 72 -5.59 0.63 -0.83
CA THR A 72 -6.15 1.34 0.32
C THR A 72 -5.87 0.60 1.62
N GLY A 73 -5.99 -0.73 1.61
CA GLY A 73 -5.65 -1.58 2.77
C GLY A 73 -4.15 -1.50 3.13
N GLY A 74 -3.27 -1.49 2.13
CA GLY A 74 -1.83 -1.32 2.27
C GLY A 74 -1.46 -0.01 2.95
N ILE A 75 -1.86 1.11 2.35
CA ILE A 75 -1.47 2.46 2.79
C ILE A 75 -2.06 2.78 4.16
N LEU A 76 -3.37 2.56 4.36
CA LEU A 76 -4.01 2.88 5.64
C LEU A 76 -3.55 1.92 6.75
N GLY A 77 -3.40 0.63 6.44
CA GLY A 77 -2.93 -0.37 7.40
C GLY A 77 -1.54 -0.06 7.93
N VAL A 78 -0.59 0.27 7.03
CA VAL A 78 0.76 0.69 7.43
C VAL A 78 0.74 2.02 8.16
N ALA A 79 -0.04 3.00 7.69
CA ALA A 79 -0.11 4.32 8.34
C ALA A 79 -0.65 4.24 9.78
N PHE A 80 -1.68 3.43 10.01
CA PHE A 80 -2.21 3.22 11.36
C PHE A 80 -1.26 2.43 12.25
N ALA A 81 -0.54 1.45 11.71
CA ALA A 81 0.45 0.69 12.47
C ALA A 81 1.58 1.61 12.98
N ILE A 82 2.15 2.43 12.10
CA ILE A 82 3.20 3.40 12.46
C ILE A 82 2.66 4.40 13.50
N ASN A 83 1.47 4.97 13.28
CA ASN A 83 0.91 5.95 14.20
C ASN A 83 0.46 5.36 15.55
N SER A 84 0.24 4.04 15.62
CA SER A 84 -0.11 3.34 16.87
C SER A 84 1.12 2.88 17.65
N GLY A 85 2.34 3.09 17.14
CA GLY A 85 3.59 2.68 17.77
C GLY A 85 3.83 1.17 17.71
N ALA A 86 3.41 0.52 16.63
CA ALA A 86 3.68 -0.89 16.35
C ALA A 86 5.18 -1.16 16.15
#